data_AF-A0A162F1N7-F1
#
_entry.id   AF-A0A162F1N7-F1
#
_cell.length_a   1.000
_cell.length_b   1.000
_cell.length_c   1.000
_cell.angle_alpha   90.00
_cell.angle_beta   90.00
_cell.angle_gamma   90.00
#
_symmetry.space_group_name_H-M   'P 1'
#
loop_
_entity.id
_entity.type
_entity.pdbx_description
1 polymer ?
#
loop_
_entity_poly.entity_id
_entity_poly.type
_entity_poly.pdbx_seq_one_letter_code
_entity_poly.pdbx_strand_id
1 'polypeptide(L)'
;MEIVNTAFRLFAEQGYANVQMKDIAIACDISKSLLQHYFPKKIVLLSTMLNELTLSAFIYSNEQLTMLSSYQRTMIQMSFVLRMLDENPTMEHFIQDIFESPELTTEMVLVTLDWLEAIGVEGEAAMIRYALNFALSGGMAVFFQA
;
A
#
# COMPACT_ATOMS: atom_id res chain seq x y z
N MET A 1 13.36 -3.96 4.01
CA MET A 1 14.24 -5.17 3.83
C MET A 1 14.61 -5.36 2.36
N GLU A 2 15.73 -6.03 2.00
CA GLU A 2 16.15 -6.20 0.59
C GLU A 2 15.07 -6.87 -0.30
N ILE A 3 14.44 -7.94 0.20
CA ILE A 3 13.34 -8.64 -0.51
C ILE A 3 12.16 -7.70 -0.78
N VAL A 4 11.77 -6.92 0.22
CA VAL A 4 10.64 -5.98 0.14
C VAL A 4 10.92 -4.89 -0.89
N ASN A 5 12.12 -4.30 -0.87
CA ASN A 5 12.53 -3.28 -1.83
C ASN A 5 12.58 -3.81 -3.26
N THR A 6 13.08 -5.04 -3.44
CA THR A 6 13.11 -5.70 -4.75
C THR A 6 11.71 -6.03 -5.24
N ALA A 7 10.83 -6.50 -4.38
CA ALA A 7 9.42 -6.73 -4.70
C ALA A 7 8.72 -5.43 -5.10
N PHE A 8 8.93 -4.35 -4.36
CA PHE A 8 8.40 -3.03 -4.69
C PHE A 8 8.81 -2.57 -6.08
N ARG A 9 10.12 -2.64 -6.39
CA ARG A 9 10.62 -2.25 -7.72
C ARG A 9 9.98 -3.09 -8.83
N LEU A 10 9.93 -4.42 -8.67
CA LEU A 10 9.35 -5.30 -9.67
C LEU A 10 7.85 -5.07 -9.85
N PHE A 11 7.10 -4.90 -8.75
CA PHE A 11 5.68 -4.63 -8.82
C PHE A 11 5.41 -3.27 -9.46
N ALA A 12 6.15 -2.23 -9.08
CA ALA A 12 6.05 -0.92 -9.74
C ALA A 12 6.24 -1.09 -11.25
N GLU A 13 7.39 -1.59 -11.69
CA GLU A 13 7.76 -1.65 -13.10
C GLU A 13 6.86 -2.56 -13.97
N GLN A 14 6.29 -3.63 -13.41
CA GLN A 14 5.64 -4.69 -14.18
C GLN A 14 4.19 -4.94 -13.79
N GLY A 15 3.68 -4.30 -12.74
CA GLY A 15 2.42 -4.63 -12.09
C GLY A 15 2.57 -5.81 -11.12
N TYR A 16 1.69 -5.87 -10.13
CA TYR A 16 1.56 -7.04 -9.26
C TYR A 16 1.26 -8.27 -10.12
N ALA A 17 0.21 -8.29 -10.94
CA ALA A 17 -0.27 -9.50 -11.60
C ALA A 17 0.82 -10.25 -12.41
N ASN A 18 1.76 -9.53 -13.03
CA ASN A 18 2.80 -10.09 -13.89
C ASN A 18 4.02 -10.64 -13.16
N VAL A 19 4.26 -10.23 -11.91
CA VAL A 19 5.44 -10.67 -11.14
C VAL A 19 5.15 -11.94 -10.37
N GLN A 20 6.00 -12.96 -10.52
CA GLN A 20 5.91 -14.20 -9.75
C GLN A 20 6.94 -14.23 -8.62
N MET A 21 6.69 -15.04 -7.59
CA MET A 21 7.65 -15.26 -6.49
C MET A 21 9.02 -15.71 -6.98
N LYS A 22 9.09 -16.44 -8.11
CA LYS A 22 10.38 -16.85 -8.70
C LYS A 22 11.18 -15.65 -9.22
N ASP A 23 10.52 -14.62 -9.76
CA ASP A 23 11.17 -13.46 -10.37
C ASP A 23 11.82 -12.61 -9.28
N ILE A 24 11.12 -12.46 -8.15
CA ILE A 24 11.62 -11.79 -6.95
C ILE A 24 12.82 -12.55 -6.36
N ALA A 25 12.75 -13.87 -6.29
CA ALA A 25 13.84 -14.70 -5.77
C ALA A 25 15.11 -14.58 -6.65
N ILE A 26 14.95 -14.62 -7.97
CA ILE A 26 16.03 -14.40 -8.94
C ILE A 26 16.64 -13.01 -8.75
N ALA A 27 15.81 -11.97 -8.64
CA ALA A 27 16.27 -10.60 -8.49
C ALA A 27 16.98 -10.32 -7.15
N CYS A 28 16.74 -11.15 -6.12
CA CYS A 28 17.42 -11.09 -4.82
C CYS A 28 18.59 -12.08 -4.70
N ASP A 29 18.93 -12.84 -5.74
CA ASP A 29 19.94 -13.92 -5.71
C ASP A 29 19.70 -14.95 -4.59
N ILE A 30 18.44 -15.32 -4.35
CA ILE A 30 18.06 -16.33 -3.38
C ILE A 30 17.23 -17.45 -4.01
N SER A 31 17.18 -18.60 -3.33
CA SER A 31 16.27 -19.67 -3.75
C SER A 31 14.80 -19.29 -3.52
N LYS A 32 13.92 -19.77 -4.40
CA LYS A 32 12.46 -19.66 -4.21
C LYS A 32 12.01 -20.23 -2.86
N SER A 33 12.64 -21.31 -2.40
CA SER A 33 12.36 -21.92 -1.09
C SER A 33 12.67 -20.97 0.07
N LEU A 34 13.82 -20.30 0.03
CA LEU A 34 14.19 -19.30 1.04
C LEU A 34 13.24 -18.10 1.02
N LEU A 35 12.87 -17.61 -0.16
CA LEU A 35 11.88 -16.56 -0.27
C LEU A 35 10.53 -16.99 0.33
N GLN A 36 10.06 -18.20 0.01
CA GLN A 36 8.80 -18.74 0.52
C GLN A 36 8.83 -19.06 2.02
N HIS A 37 10.01 -19.26 2.59
CA HIS A 37 10.18 -19.38 4.04
C HIS A 37 9.84 -18.06 4.75
N TYR A 38 10.32 -16.92 4.23
CA TYR A 38 9.99 -15.60 4.76
C TYR A 38 8.57 -15.15 4.37
N PHE A 39 8.19 -15.40 3.13
CA PHE A 39 6.93 -14.96 2.54
C PHE A 39 6.21 -16.14 1.90
N PRO A 40 5.43 -16.92 2.67
CA PRO A 40 4.75 -18.12 2.17
C PRO A 40 3.83 -17.86 0.97
N LYS A 41 3.28 -16.64 0.90
CA LYS A 41 2.41 -16.19 -0.20
C LYS A 41 2.84 -14.80 -0.66
N LYS A 42 2.63 -14.53 -1.96
CA LYS A 42 2.88 -13.23 -2.57
C LYS A 42 2.08 -12.09 -1.92
N ILE A 43 0.85 -12.39 -1.48
CA ILE A 43 0.01 -11.41 -0.77
C ILE A 43 0.61 -10.99 0.58
N VAL A 44 1.28 -11.90 1.30
CA VAL A 44 1.96 -11.59 2.57
C VAL A 44 3.14 -10.65 2.33
N LEU A 45 3.88 -10.88 1.25
CA LEU A 45 4.95 -9.98 0.81
C LEU A 45 4.40 -8.59 0.43
N LEU A 46 3.29 -8.54 -0.31
CA LEU A 46 2.62 -7.28 -0.63
C LEU A 46 2.20 -6.53 0.63
N SER A 47 1.52 -7.19 1.57
CA SER A 47 1.04 -6.59 2.82
C SER A 47 2.20 -5.99 3.63
N THR A 48 3.30 -6.75 3.75
CA THR A 48 4.53 -6.29 4.43
C THR A 48 5.14 -5.08 3.71
N MET A 49 5.19 -5.14 2.38
CA MET A 49 5.76 -4.08 1.56
C MET A 49 4.94 -2.80 1.63
N LEU A 50 3.61 -2.89 1.50
CA LEU A 50 2.71 -1.74 1.66
C LEU A 50 2.93 -1.13 3.04
N ASN A 51 2.86 -1.93 4.11
CA ASN A 51 3.10 -1.44 5.46
C ASN A 51 4.46 -0.72 5.58
N GLU A 52 5.58 -1.30 5.11
CA GLU A 52 6.90 -0.63 5.17
C GLU A 52 6.93 0.71 4.41
N LEU A 53 6.42 0.72 3.16
CA LEU A 53 6.41 1.91 2.31
C LEU A 53 5.63 3.03 2.96
N THR A 54 4.42 2.69 3.36
CA THR A 54 3.43 3.70 3.67
C THR A 54 3.63 4.14 5.16
N LEU A 55 4.24 3.30 6.02
CA LEU A 55 4.53 3.60 7.44
C LEU A 55 5.59 4.69 7.57
N SER A 56 6.59 4.67 6.70
CA SER A 56 7.62 5.71 6.67
C SER A 56 7.04 7.09 6.37
N ALA A 57 6.15 7.18 5.37
CA ALA A 57 5.42 8.38 5.03
C ALA A 57 4.48 8.81 6.17
N PHE A 58 3.84 7.84 6.81
CA PHE A 58 2.96 8.07 7.96
C PHE A 58 3.70 8.70 9.13
N ILE A 59 4.75 8.06 9.63
CA ILE A 59 5.55 8.53 10.77
C ILE A 59 6.06 9.94 10.50
N TYR A 60 6.68 10.16 9.33
CA TYR A 60 7.19 11.47 8.94
C TYR A 60 6.10 12.55 8.95
N SER A 61 4.94 12.26 8.35
CA SER A 61 3.83 13.21 8.35
C SER A 61 3.30 13.50 9.76
N ASN A 62 3.23 12.49 10.62
CA ASN A 62 2.66 12.60 11.95
C ASN A 62 3.58 13.35 12.92
N GLU A 63 4.89 13.16 12.82
CA GLU A 63 5.90 13.89 13.60
C GLU A 63 5.92 15.39 13.25
N GLN A 64 5.74 15.72 11.97
CA GLN A 64 5.81 17.11 11.50
C GLN A 64 4.50 17.89 11.70
N LEU A 65 3.36 17.19 11.82
CA LEU A 65 2.02 17.78 11.86
C LEU A 65 1.35 17.62 13.25
N THR A 66 2.14 17.69 14.33
CA THR A 66 1.67 17.48 15.71
C THR A 66 0.57 18.46 16.14
N MET A 67 0.56 19.68 15.58
CA MET A 67 -0.45 20.72 15.86
C MET A 67 -1.82 20.46 15.21
N LEU A 68 -1.91 19.53 14.26
CA LEU A 68 -3.16 19.20 13.57
C LEU A 68 -3.94 18.12 14.34
N SER A 69 -5.25 18.03 14.11
CA SER A 69 -6.03 16.89 14.60
C SER A 69 -5.63 15.61 13.86
N SER A 70 -5.86 14.44 14.46
CA SER A 70 -5.59 13.16 13.79
C SER A 70 -6.36 13.04 12.48
N TYR A 71 -7.60 13.54 12.43
CA TYR A 71 -8.40 13.61 11.18
C TYR A 71 -7.72 14.43 10.08
N GLN A 72 -7.20 15.62 10.40
CA GLN A 72 -6.49 16.46 9.44
C GLN A 72 -5.20 15.81 8.95
N ARG A 73 -4.45 15.16 9.84
CA ARG A 73 -3.25 14.39 9.48
C ARG A 73 -3.59 13.26 8.51
N THR A 74 -4.64 12.49 8.80
CA THR A 74 -5.13 11.42 7.91
C THR A 74 -5.52 11.94 6.54
N MET A 75 -6.26 13.05 6.45
CA MET A 75 -6.64 13.64 5.15
C MET A 75 -5.42 14.05 4.31
N ILE A 76 -4.43 14.69 4.94
CA ILE A 76 -3.20 15.11 4.27
C ILE A 76 -2.43 13.88 3.77
N GLN A 77 -2.29 12.86 4.61
CA GLN A 77 -1.62 11.63 4.23
C GLN A 77 -2.33 10.92 3.07
N MET A 78 -3.66 10.79 3.12
CA MET A 78 -4.45 10.19 2.03
C MET A 78 -4.30 10.98 0.73
N SER A 79 -4.29 12.30 0.81
CA SER A 79 -4.06 13.17 -0.35
C SER A 79 -2.66 12.99 -0.93
N PHE A 80 -1.64 12.85 -0.07
CA PHE A 80 -0.27 12.58 -0.49
C PHE A 80 -0.13 11.20 -1.15
N VAL A 81 -0.75 10.17 -0.58
CA VAL A 81 -0.78 8.82 -1.18
C VAL A 81 -1.40 8.90 -2.57
N LEU A 82 -2.60 9.45 -2.72
CA LEU A 82 -3.25 9.59 -4.04
C LEU A 82 -2.39 10.35 -5.05
N ARG A 83 -1.73 11.43 -4.62
CA ARG A 83 -0.83 12.21 -5.50
C ARG A 83 0.44 11.45 -5.89
N MET A 84 1.04 10.72 -4.95
CA MET A 84 2.19 9.85 -5.24
C MET A 84 1.85 8.73 -6.21
N LEU A 85 0.61 8.24 -6.16
CA LEU A 85 0.11 7.24 -7.09
C LEU A 85 -0.08 7.85 -8.50
N ASP A 86 -0.63 9.07 -8.59
CA ASP A 86 -0.88 9.78 -9.87
C ASP A 86 0.41 10.26 -10.56
N GLU A 87 1.39 10.78 -9.80
CA GLU A 87 2.58 11.44 -10.36
C GLU A 87 3.73 10.47 -10.72
N ASN A 88 3.55 9.15 -10.57
CA ASN A 88 4.59 8.15 -10.84
C ASN A 88 4.16 7.16 -11.95
N PRO A 89 4.46 7.46 -13.23
CA PRO A 89 4.05 6.63 -14.38
C PRO A 89 4.54 5.18 -14.26
N THR A 90 5.68 4.97 -13.61
CA THR A 90 6.22 3.63 -13.39
C THR A 90 5.26 2.79 -12.58
N MET A 91 4.50 3.35 -11.63
CA MET A 91 3.62 2.59 -10.74
C MET A 91 2.21 2.37 -11.31
N GLU A 92 1.85 2.96 -12.44
CA GLU A 92 0.48 3.00 -12.96
C GLU A 92 -0.19 1.61 -12.98
N HIS A 93 0.50 0.60 -13.52
CA HIS A 93 -0.02 -0.77 -13.61
C HIS A 93 -0.19 -1.42 -12.24
N PHE A 94 0.75 -1.18 -11.31
CA PHE A 94 0.64 -1.71 -9.95
C PHE A 94 -0.54 -1.10 -9.20
N ILE A 95 -0.78 0.19 -9.44
CA ILE A 95 -1.89 0.93 -8.86
C ILE A 95 -3.21 0.38 -9.40
N GLN A 96 -3.30 0.19 -10.72
CA GLN A 96 -4.45 -0.47 -11.34
C GLN A 96 -4.69 -1.85 -10.73
N ASP A 97 -3.65 -2.68 -10.58
CA ASP A 97 -3.77 -3.99 -9.94
C ASP A 97 -4.34 -3.93 -8.51
N ILE A 98 -3.90 -2.96 -7.70
CA ILE A 98 -4.41 -2.78 -6.33
C ILE A 98 -5.91 -2.52 -6.35
N PHE A 99 -6.40 -1.70 -7.28
CA PHE A 99 -7.79 -1.27 -7.32
C PHE A 99 -8.73 -2.22 -8.05
N GLU A 100 -8.25 -2.92 -9.09
CA GLU A 100 -9.02 -3.92 -9.81
C GLU A 100 -9.20 -5.21 -9.01
N SER A 101 -8.29 -5.48 -8.07
CA SER A 101 -8.35 -6.66 -7.21
C SER A 101 -8.93 -6.34 -5.82
N PRO A 102 -10.11 -6.88 -5.47
CA PRO A 102 -10.68 -6.74 -4.14
C PRO A 102 -9.75 -7.24 -3.02
N GLU A 103 -8.93 -8.25 -3.30
CA GLU A 103 -7.95 -8.79 -2.34
C GLU A 103 -6.87 -7.75 -2.06
N LEU A 104 -6.30 -7.12 -3.09
CA LEU A 104 -5.21 -6.14 -2.92
C LEU A 104 -5.73 -4.82 -2.33
N THR A 105 -6.93 -4.38 -2.75
CA THR A 105 -7.62 -3.25 -2.13
C THR A 105 -7.83 -3.50 -0.63
N THR A 106 -8.26 -4.71 -0.26
CA THR A 106 -8.45 -5.07 1.15
C THR A 106 -7.14 -4.97 1.94
N GLU A 107 -6.02 -5.47 1.40
CA GLU A 107 -4.72 -5.33 2.06
C GLU A 107 -4.32 -3.86 2.26
N MET A 108 -4.50 -3.00 1.26
CA MET A 108 -4.22 -1.56 1.38
C MET A 108 -5.06 -0.89 2.47
N VAL A 109 -6.34 -1.28 2.57
CA VAL A 109 -7.26 -0.78 3.61
C VAL A 109 -6.84 -1.26 4.99
N LEU A 110 -6.44 -2.53 5.14
CA LEU A 110 -5.99 -3.08 6.42
C LEU A 110 -4.72 -2.37 6.90
N VAL A 111 -3.71 -2.20 6.04
CA VAL A 111 -2.49 -1.45 6.37
C VAL A 111 -2.83 -0.02 6.82
N THR A 112 -3.77 0.62 6.15
CA THR A 112 -4.21 1.98 6.52
C THR A 112 -4.89 2.00 7.89
N LEU A 113 -5.78 1.04 8.17
CA LEU A 113 -6.48 0.96 9.44
C LEU A 113 -5.52 0.73 10.61
N ASP A 114 -4.54 -0.16 10.45
CA ASP A 114 -3.53 -0.47 11.47
C ASP A 114 -2.80 0.79 11.95
N TRP A 115 -2.54 1.74 11.05
CA TRP A 115 -1.90 3.00 11.46
C TRP A 115 -2.83 4.02 12.07
N LEU A 116 -4.08 4.08 11.61
CA LEU A 116 -5.07 4.97 12.21
C LEU A 116 -5.30 4.59 13.67
N GLU A 117 -5.32 3.28 13.94
CA GLU A 117 -5.30 2.75 15.31
C GLU A 117 -4.01 3.16 16.04
N ALA A 118 -2.84 3.06 15.41
CA ALA A 118 -1.55 3.41 16.04
C ALA A 118 -1.43 4.88 16.49
N ILE A 119 -2.16 5.83 15.87
CA ILE A 119 -2.20 7.25 16.30
C ILE A 119 -3.43 7.62 17.13
N GLY A 120 -4.19 6.62 17.59
CA GLY A 120 -5.33 6.83 18.48
C GLY A 120 -6.53 7.49 17.78
N VAL A 121 -6.74 7.25 16.48
CA VAL A 121 -8.04 7.53 15.86
C VAL A 121 -9.03 6.48 16.35
N GLU A 122 -9.57 6.70 17.55
CA GLU A 122 -10.62 5.86 18.13
C GLU A 122 -12.02 6.32 17.72
N GLY A 123 -12.94 5.36 17.61
CA GLY A 123 -14.36 5.62 17.37
C GLY A 123 -14.77 5.40 15.91
N GLU A 124 -15.49 4.30 15.69
CA GLU A 124 -16.05 3.86 14.42
C GLU A 124 -15.05 3.34 13.37
N ALA A 125 -14.15 2.42 13.75
CA ALA A 125 -13.31 1.66 12.81
C ALA A 125 -14.11 1.11 11.61
N ALA A 126 -15.39 0.75 11.82
CA ALA A 126 -16.31 0.40 10.75
C ALA A 126 -16.58 1.54 9.76
N MET A 127 -16.89 2.76 10.23
CA MET A 127 -17.14 3.92 9.37
C MET A 127 -15.89 4.40 8.67
N ILE A 128 -14.74 4.40 9.35
CA ILE A 128 -13.43 4.70 8.74
C ILE A 128 -13.11 3.67 7.65
N ARG A 129 -13.32 2.37 7.92
CA ARG A 129 -13.16 1.30 6.94
C ARG A 129 -14.09 1.47 5.75
N TYR A 130 -15.36 1.82 5.97
CA TYR A 130 -16.31 2.08 4.89
C TYR A 130 -15.90 3.29 4.05
N ALA A 131 -15.48 4.38 4.69
CA ALA A 131 -15.01 5.59 4.01
C ALA A 131 -13.73 5.32 3.21
N LEU A 132 -12.78 4.56 3.75
CA LEU A 132 -11.55 4.17 3.05
C LEU A 132 -11.85 3.26 1.85
N ASN A 133 -12.66 2.21 2.03
CA ASN A 133 -13.11 1.37 0.92
C ASN A 133 -13.80 2.20 -0.15
N PHE A 134 -14.70 3.10 0.24
CA PHE A 134 -15.40 3.97 -0.72
C PHE A 134 -14.45 4.91 -1.45
N ALA A 135 -13.50 5.54 -0.76
CA ALA A 135 -12.53 6.45 -1.37
C ALA A 135 -11.57 5.72 -2.32
N LEU A 136 -11.05 4.56 -1.91
CA LEU A 136 -10.10 3.78 -2.70
C LEU A 136 -10.77 3.11 -3.90
N SER A 137 -11.95 2.51 -3.72
CA SER A 137 -12.67 1.83 -4.82
C SER A 137 -13.48 2.80 -5.70
N GLY A 138 -14.13 3.80 -5.10
CA GLY A 138 -15.02 4.73 -5.80
C GLY A 138 -14.32 5.99 -6.35
N GLY A 139 -13.33 6.53 -5.62
CA GLY A 139 -12.58 7.71 -6.06
C GLY A 139 -11.70 7.43 -7.28
N MET A 140 -11.09 6.24 -7.36
CA MET A 140 -10.20 5.88 -8.46
C MET A 140 -10.93 5.41 -9.72
N ALA A 141 -12.16 4.90 -9.60
CA ALA A 141 -13.02 4.64 -10.76
C ALA A 141 -13.26 5.90 -11.61
N VAL A 142 -13.16 7.08 -10.99
CA VAL A 142 -13.23 8.38 -11.69
C VAL A 142 -11.89 8.74 -12.33
N PHE A 143 -10.75 8.44 -11.69
CA PHE A 143 -9.42 8.72 -12.21
C PHE A 143 -9.05 7.90 -13.45
N PHE A 144 -9.49 6.64 -13.55
CA PHE A 144 -9.18 5.77 -14.69
C PHE A 144 -10.25 5.76 -15.80
N GLN A 145 -11.33 6.54 -15.66
CA GLN A 145 -12.37 6.70 -16.70
C GLN A 145 -12.24 8.00 -17.51
N ALA A 146 -11.21 8.81 -17.25
CA ALA A 146 -10.89 10.03 -17.99
C ALA A 146 -9.71 9.78 -18.95
#